data_AF-A0A257UGI5-F1
#
_entry.id   AF-A0A257UGI5-F1
#
_cell.length_a   1.000
_cell.length_b   1.000
_cell.length_c   1.000
_cell.angle_alpha   90.00
_cell.angle_beta   90.00
_cell.angle_gamma   90.00
#
_symmetry.space_group_name_H-M   'P 1'
#
loop_
_entity.id
_entity.type
_entity.pdbx_description
1 polymer ?
#
loop_
_entity_poly.entity_id
_entity_poly.type
_entity_poly.pdbx_seq_one_letter_code
_entity_poly.pdbx_strand_id
1 'polypeptide(L)' 'DIKAGDIDVSSSQGVVTLIGRVSSERIKREAGRIARDTDGVKGVHNELLVGTMKY' A
#
# COMPACT_ATOMS: atom_id res chain seq x y z
N ASP A 1 -11.80 14.13 -4.35
CA ASP A 1 -11.16 13.12 -5.22
C ASP A 1 -9.95 12.52 -4.55
N ILE A 2 -9.99 11.21 -4.24
CA ILE A 2 -8.76 10.48 -3.94
C ILE A 2 -8.09 10.31 -5.30
N LYS A 3 -7.18 11.22 -5.67
CA LYS A 3 -6.24 10.92 -6.75
C LYS A 3 -5.47 9.70 -6.28
N ALA A 4 -5.72 8.56 -6.91
CA ALA A 4 -4.87 7.38 -6.83
C ALA A 4 -3.51 7.77 -7.44
N GLY A 5 -2.72 8.52 -6.68
CA GLY A 5 -1.39 8.94 -7.06
C GLY A 5 -0.43 7.81 -6.74
N ASP A 6 -0.09 7.03 -7.77
CA ASP A 6 1.06 6.12 -7.82
C ASP A 6 1.12 5.04 -6.73
N ILE A 7 -0.01 4.47 -6.33
CA ILE A 7 -0.04 3.25 -5.53
C ILE A 7 -0.67 2.14 -6.37
N ASP A 8 0.17 1.20 -6.79
CA ASP A 8 -0.23 -0.06 -7.40
C ASP A 8 -0.47 -1.11 -6.31
N VAL A 9 -1.61 -1.77 -6.40
CA VAL A 9 -2.00 -2.82 -5.46
C VAL A 9 -2.33 -4.06 -6.26
N SER A 10 -1.58 -5.13 -6.00
CA SER A 10 -1.84 -6.43 -6.59
C SER A 10 -2.05 -7.47 -5.49
N SER A 11 -2.96 -8.42 -5.74
CA SER A 11 -3.21 -9.54 -4.83
C SER A 11 -3.14 -10.84 -5.61
N SER A 12 -2.30 -11.78 -5.18
CA SER A 12 -2.17 -13.08 -5.81
C SER A 12 -2.00 -14.17 -4.75
N GLN A 13 -2.83 -15.22 -4.83
CA GLN A 13 -2.79 -16.39 -3.95
C GLN A 13 -2.81 -16.08 -2.43
N GLY A 14 -3.49 -14.98 -2.04
CA GLY A 14 -3.55 -14.52 -0.65
C GLY A 14 -2.34 -13.69 -0.23
N VAL A 15 -1.43 -13.32 -1.13
CA VAL A 15 -0.37 -12.34 -0.87
C VAL A 15 -0.75 -11.02 -1.53
N VAL A 16 -0.77 -9.94 -0.75
CA VAL A 16 -1.01 -8.58 -1.24
C VAL A 16 0.31 -7.85 -1.37
N THR A 17 0.56 -7.25 -2.52
CA THR A 17 1.74 -6.43 -2.80
C THR A 17 1.32 -4.99 -3.01
N LEU A 18 1.88 -4.09 -2.21
CA LEU A 18 1.66 -2.64 -2.25
C LEU A 18 2.93 -1.97 -2.78
N ILE A 19 2.87 -1.35 -3.95
CA ILE A 19 4.01 -0.69 -4.59
C ILE A 19 3.62 0.75 -4.87
N GLY A 20 4.46 1.71 -4.53
CA GLY A 20 4.12 3.10 -4.81
C GLY A 20 4.79 4.13 -3.93
N ARG A 21 4.35 5.38 -4.05
CA ARG A 21 4.79 6.48 -3.19
C ARG A 21 3.67 7.01 -2.33
N VAL A 22 3.97 7.22 -1.07
CA VAL A 22 3.02 7.79 -0.10
C VAL A 22 3.58 9.05 0.53
N SER A 23 2.68 9.96 0.92
CA SER A 23 3.04 11.24 1.53
C SER A 23 3.58 11.13 2.96
N SER A 24 3.40 9.99 3.64
CA SER A 24 3.92 9.78 4.99
C SER A 24 4.06 8.31 5.39
N GLU A 25 4.96 8.04 6.35
CA GLU A 25 5.12 6.72 7.00
C GLU A 25 3.82 6.22 7.65
N ARG A 26 2.95 7.13 8.11
CA ARG A 26 1.66 6.74 8.68
C ARG A 26 0.78 6.06 7.63
N ILE A 27 0.73 6.59 6.42
CA ILE A 27 -0.03 6.00 5.31
C ILE A 27 0.58 4.66 4.91
N LYS A 28 1.92 4.56 4.83
CA LYS A 28 2.61 3.30 4.55
C LYS A 28 2.19 2.19 5.52
N ARG A 29 2.22 2.49 6.82
CA ARG A 29 1.83 1.51 7.86
C ARG A 29 0.35 1.16 7.78
N GLU A 30 -0.51 2.15 7.61
CA GLU A 30 -1.95 1.93 7.55
C GLU A 30 -2.35 1.11 6.32
N ALA A 31 -1.74 1.37 5.16
CA ALA A 31 -1.94 0.57 3.95
C ALA A 31 -1.55 -0.90 4.19
N GLY A 32 -0.41 -1.15 4.86
CA GLY A 32 0.00 -2.50 5.22
C GLY A 32 -0.96 -3.20 6.19
N ARG A 33 -1.53 -2.45 7.15
CA ARG A 33 -2.51 -2.97 8.11
C ARG A 33 -3.82 -3.34 7.42
N ILE A 34 -4.37 -2.43 6.60
CA ILE A 34 -5.60 -2.65 5.84
C ILE A 34 -5.44 -3.84 4.90
N ALA A 35 -4.32 -3.93 4.18
CA ALA A 35 -4.04 -5.06 3.30
C ALA A 35 -3.99 -6.39 4.07
N ARG A 36 -3.46 -6.40 5.30
CA ARG A 36 -3.38 -7.62 6.13
C ARG A 36 -4.73 -8.02 6.72
N ASP A 37 -5.55 -7.03 7.09
CA ASP A 37 -6.90 -7.27 7.62
C ASP A 37 -7.92 -7.67 6.54
N THR A 38 -7.51 -7.67 5.27
CA THR A 38 -8.37 -8.13 4.18
C THR A 38 -8.54 -9.66 4.25
N ASP A 39 -9.79 -10.11 4.15
CA ASP A 39 -10.13 -11.53 4.26
C ASP A 39 -9.42 -12.37 3.17
N GLY A 40 -8.92 -13.54 3.56
CA GLY A 40 -8.12 -14.41 2.70
C GLY A 40 -6.66 -14.01 2.49
N VAL A 41 -6.19 -12.91 3.10
CA VAL A 41 -4.78 -12.51 3.03
C VAL A 41 -3.93 -13.32 4.00
N LYS A 42 -2.95 -14.03 3.42
CA LYS A 42 -1.92 -14.83 4.07
C LYS A 42 -0.64 -14.03 4.29
N GLY A 43 -0.39 -13.00 3.49
CA GLY A 43 0.83 -12.20 3.55
C GLY A 43 0.69 -10.83 2.90
N VAL A 44 1.48 -9.87 3.36
CA VAL A 44 1.53 -8.52 2.79
C VAL A 44 2.97 -8.15 2.52
N HIS A 45 3.24 -7.74 1.29
CA HIS A 45 4.50 -7.20 0.84
C HIS A 45 4.32 -5.70 0.61
N ASN A 46 4.96 -4.88 1.45
CA ASN A 46 4.78 -3.43 1.45
C ASN A 46 6.05 -2.73 0.97
N GLU A 47 6.08 -2.40 -0.32
CA GLU A 47 7.14 -1.68 -1.01
C GLU A 47 6.80 -0.20 -1.20
N LEU A 48 5.89 0.34 -0.37
CA LEU A 48 5.58 1.76 -0.41
C LEU A 48 6.80 2.57 0.03
N LEU A 49 7.18 3.55 -0.77
CA LEU A 49 8.23 4.51 -0.48
C LEU A 49 7.61 5.77 0.09
N VAL A 50 8.18 6.28 1.18
CA VAL A 50 7.74 7.54 1.74
C VAL A 50 8.47 8.68 1.07
N GLY A 51 7.69 9.52 0.41
CA GLY A 51 8.19 10.69 -0.27
C GLY A 51 7.03 11.61 -0.62
N THR A 52 7.14 12.87 -0.23
CA THR A 52 6.22 13.90 -0.74
C THR A 52 6.47 14.07 -2.23
N MET A 53 5.45 13.78 -3.05
CA MET A 53 5.34 14.40 -4.37
C MET A 53 5.21 15.91 -4.13
N LYS A 54 6.34 16.62 -4.20
CA LYS A 54 6.31 18.08 -4.28
C LYS A 54 5.88 18.43 -5.70
N TYR A 55 4.69 19.00 -5.82
CA TYR A 55 4.31 19.79 -6.99
C TYR A 55 5.10 21.10 -6.99
#